data_AF-A0A1L5P1W1-F1
#
_entry.id   AF-A0A1L5P1W1-F1
#
_cell.length_a   1.000
_cell.length_b   1.000
_cell.length_c   1.000
_cell.angle_alpha   90.00
_cell.angle_beta   90.00
_cell.angle_gamma   90.00
#
_symmetry.space_group_name_H-M   'P 1'
#
loop_
_entity.id
_entity.type
_entity.pdbx_description
1 polymer ?
#
loop_
_entity_poly.entity_id
_entity_poly.type
_entity_poly.pdbx_seq_one_letter_code
_entity_poly.pdbx_strand_id
1 'polypeptide(L)'
;MKKEVQRAVLGTAILAVASAFYLAYDFAMVRFNHPSIRDYPIQGIDVSHHQGDIDWKRLAAQPNVRFAIMKATEGGDHKDTRFARNWQAAKQAGIVRGAYHFFTFCRPGREQAQNLLATVPKEQGTLPIAIDLEFVGNCDKVPTVEQLSAEVKAFVAEMKSTYPGKPIFYVTQEFFDTYLKGNEFRFPDHYLWLRSLFKEPEQQKCGRWSIWQFADNGKVDGIDGPVDLNALCPEETDLATLFDETAGR
;
A
#
# COMPACT_ATOMS: atom_id res chain seq x y z
N MET A 1 -41.83 -30.28 0.68
CA MET A 1 -42.12 -29.67 -0.65
C MET A 1 -42.28 -28.15 -0.63
N LYS A 2 -43.45 -27.51 -0.36
CA LYS A 2 -43.58 -26.03 -0.54
C LYS A 2 -42.57 -25.18 0.27
N LYS A 3 -42.32 -25.54 1.53
CA LYS A 3 -41.35 -24.84 2.39
C LYS A 3 -39.89 -25.04 1.94
N GLU A 4 -39.55 -26.18 1.37
CA GLU A 4 -38.20 -26.47 0.87
C GLU A 4 -37.94 -25.76 -0.45
N VAL A 5 -38.93 -25.70 -1.34
CA VAL A 5 -38.88 -24.90 -2.57
C VAL A 5 -38.76 -23.40 -2.22
N GLN A 6 -39.52 -22.90 -1.24
CA GLN A 6 -39.38 -21.51 -0.78
C GLN A 6 -37.99 -21.21 -0.19
N ARG A 7 -37.42 -22.13 0.60
CA ARG A 7 -36.05 -21.99 1.13
C ARG A 7 -34.99 -22.02 0.03
N ALA A 8 -35.14 -22.89 -0.97
CA ALA A 8 -34.23 -22.97 -2.11
C ALA A 8 -34.30 -21.70 -2.99
N VAL A 9 -35.50 -21.18 -3.25
CA VAL A 9 -35.70 -19.93 -3.98
C VAL A 9 -35.12 -18.74 -3.21
N LEU A 10 -35.34 -18.66 -1.90
CA LEU A 10 -34.78 -17.60 -1.06
C LEU A 10 -33.24 -17.68 -1.02
N GLY A 11 -32.67 -18.88 -0.85
CA GLY A 11 -31.22 -19.09 -0.88
C GLY A 11 -30.60 -18.69 -2.22
N THR A 12 -31.24 -19.05 -3.33
CA THR A 12 -30.79 -18.67 -4.68
C THR A 12 -30.87 -17.16 -4.89
N ALA A 13 -31.95 -16.50 -4.42
CA ALA A 13 -32.09 -15.05 -4.51
C ALA A 13 -31.00 -14.32 -3.69
N ILE A 14 -30.70 -14.79 -2.48
CA ILE A 14 -29.63 -14.23 -1.64
C ILE A 14 -28.27 -14.40 -2.34
N LEU A 15 -27.98 -15.58 -2.89
CA LEU A 15 -26.74 -15.84 -3.65
C LEU A 15 -26.63 -14.96 -4.89
N ALA A 16 -27.71 -14.78 -5.65
CA ALA A 16 -27.70 -13.91 -6.83
C ALA A 16 -27.46 -12.45 -6.46
N VAL A 17 -28.10 -11.96 -5.39
CA VAL A 17 -27.89 -10.60 -4.87
C VAL A 17 -26.47 -10.44 -4.36
N ALA A 18 -25.95 -11.36 -3.54
CA ALA A 18 -24.56 -11.30 -3.05
C ALA A 18 -23.55 -11.34 -4.19
N SER A 19 -23.79 -12.17 -5.22
CA SER A 19 -22.94 -12.24 -6.42
C SER A 19 -23.00 -10.94 -7.23
N ALA A 20 -24.18 -10.36 -7.41
CA ALA A 20 -24.34 -9.07 -8.09
C ALA A 20 -23.63 -7.94 -7.33
N PHE A 21 -23.71 -7.92 -5.99
CA PHE A 21 -22.97 -6.97 -5.16
C PHE A 21 -21.45 -7.19 -5.22
N TYR A 22 -20.99 -8.44 -5.17
CA TYR A 22 -19.57 -8.77 -5.31
C TYR A 22 -19.04 -8.34 -6.68
N LEU A 23 -19.75 -8.67 -7.77
CA LEU A 23 -19.38 -8.23 -9.12
C LEU A 23 -19.44 -6.70 -9.24
N ALA A 24 -20.42 -6.03 -8.64
CA ALA A 24 -20.50 -4.58 -8.66
C ALA A 24 -19.35 -3.91 -7.90
N TYR A 25 -18.88 -4.53 -6.80
CA TYR A 25 -17.65 -4.13 -6.14
C TYR A 25 -16.43 -4.40 -7.03
N ASP A 26 -16.25 -5.63 -7.52
CA ASP A 26 -15.09 -6.04 -8.32
C ASP A 26 -14.92 -5.19 -9.60
N PHE A 27 -16.02 -4.83 -10.25
CA PHE A 27 -16.01 -3.93 -11.42
C PHE A 27 -15.89 -2.43 -11.07
N ALA A 28 -15.72 -2.08 -9.80
CA ALA A 28 -15.63 -0.72 -9.27
C ALA A 28 -16.91 0.13 -9.48
N MET A 29 -18.07 -0.51 -9.64
CA MET A 29 -19.39 0.13 -9.77
C MET A 29 -19.94 0.56 -8.40
N VAL A 30 -19.60 -0.17 -7.34
CA VAL A 30 -19.88 0.21 -5.95
C VAL A 30 -18.57 0.59 -5.28
N ARG A 31 -18.50 1.83 -4.80
CA ARG A 31 -17.33 2.38 -4.09
C ARG A 31 -17.77 2.75 -2.68
N PHE A 32 -17.27 2.02 -1.70
CA PHE A 32 -17.62 2.26 -0.30
C PHE A 32 -16.90 3.49 0.24
N ASN A 33 -15.71 3.78 -0.28
CA ASN A 33 -14.90 4.89 0.17
C ASN A 33 -14.10 5.51 -0.97
N HIS A 34 -14.31 6.80 -1.22
CA HIS A 34 -13.60 7.51 -2.29
C HIS A 34 -13.35 8.96 -1.86
N PRO A 35 -12.16 9.26 -1.33
CA PRO A 35 -11.84 10.61 -0.90
C PRO A 35 -11.85 11.56 -2.10
N SER A 36 -12.49 12.72 -1.94
CA SER A 36 -12.50 13.73 -2.98
C SER A 36 -11.12 14.37 -3.11
N ILE A 37 -10.71 14.75 -4.33
CA ILE A 37 -9.44 15.48 -4.55
C ILE A 37 -9.43 16.83 -3.82
N ARG A 38 -10.60 17.42 -3.53
CA ARG A 38 -10.69 18.66 -2.77
C ARG A 38 -10.25 18.46 -1.31
N ASP A 39 -10.68 17.36 -0.70
CA ASP A 39 -10.41 17.08 0.72
C ASP A 39 -9.07 16.34 0.88
N TYR A 40 -8.65 15.59 -0.15
CA TYR A 40 -7.42 14.83 -0.24
C TYR A 40 -6.70 15.13 -1.57
N PRO A 41 -5.96 16.24 -1.66
CA PRO A 41 -5.37 16.72 -2.92
C PRO A 41 -4.17 15.91 -3.41
N ILE A 42 -3.50 15.19 -2.52
CA ILE A 42 -2.37 14.32 -2.85
C ILE A 42 -2.87 12.88 -2.82
N GLN A 43 -3.24 12.38 -3.99
CA GLN A 43 -3.60 10.98 -4.20
C GLN A 43 -2.54 10.28 -5.05
N GLY A 44 -2.54 8.97 -5.01
CA GLY A 44 -1.57 8.14 -5.71
C GLY A 44 -2.03 6.71 -5.86
N ILE A 45 -1.13 5.90 -6.39
CA ILE A 45 -1.35 4.47 -6.60
C ILE A 45 -0.25 3.66 -5.92
N ASP A 46 -0.49 2.38 -5.72
CA ASP A 46 0.58 1.43 -5.51
C ASP A 46 0.48 0.26 -6.50
N VAL A 47 1.63 -0.22 -6.95
CA VAL A 47 1.73 -1.14 -8.09
C VAL A 47 2.83 -2.18 -7.90
N SER A 48 2.67 -3.31 -8.57
CA SER A 48 3.67 -4.37 -8.69
C SER A 48 3.72 -4.85 -10.15
N HIS A 49 4.38 -5.98 -10.39
CA HIS A 49 4.30 -6.65 -11.69
C HIS A 49 2.87 -7.05 -12.10
N HIS A 50 1.92 -7.16 -11.17
CA HIS A 50 0.53 -7.52 -11.46
C HIS A 50 -0.19 -6.48 -12.33
N GLN A 51 0.21 -5.21 -12.28
CA GLN A 51 -0.37 -4.14 -13.10
C GLN A 51 0.19 -4.10 -14.54
N GLY A 52 1.09 -5.02 -14.89
CA GLY A 52 1.55 -5.18 -16.27
C GLY A 52 2.35 -3.99 -16.81
N ASP A 53 2.01 -3.56 -18.03
CA ASP A 53 2.60 -2.38 -18.67
C ASP A 53 1.76 -1.13 -18.35
N ILE A 54 2.43 -0.08 -17.91
CA ILE A 54 1.80 1.14 -17.39
C ILE A 54 2.18 2.33 -18.27
N ASP A 55 1.17 3.09 -18.74
CA ASP A 55 1.38 4.38 -19.41
C ASP A 55 1.55 5.51 -18.37
N TRP A 56 2.78 5.65 -17.90
CA TRP A 56 3.14 6.64 -16.87
C TRP A 56 2.86 8.10 -17.28
N LYS A 57 2.84 8.42 -18.58
CA LYS A 57 2.53 9.78 -19.05
C LYS A 57 1.04 10.07 -18.91
N ARG A 58 0.17 9.11 -19.21
CA ARG A 58 -1.27 9.23 -18.96
C ARG A 58 -1.57 9.30 -17.48
N LEU A 59 -0.88 8.50 -16.67
CA LEU A 59 -1.00 8.59 -15.21
C LEU A 59 -0.65 9.99 -14.70
N ALA A 60 0.47 10.57 -15.13
CA ALA A 60 0.90 11.90 -14.68
C ALA A 60 -0.06 13.04 -15.10
N ALA A 61 -0.87 12.84 -16.13
CA ALA A 61 -1.89 13.80 -16.54
C ALA A 61 -3.16 13.75 -15.64
N GLN A 62 -3.30 12.72 -14.81
CA GLN A 62 -4.45 12.56 -13.93
C GLN A 62 -4.26 13.32 -12.61
N PRO A 63 -5.28 14.07 -12.15
CA PRO A 63 -5.16 14.87 -10.92
C PRO A 63 -5.04 14.01 -9.65
N ASN A 64 -5.43 12.73 -9.71
CA ASN A 64 -5.40 11.78 -8.60
C ASN A 64 -4.18 10.84 -8.61
N VAL A 65 -3.14 11.09 -9.44
CA VAL A 65 -1.91 10.30 -9.45
C VAL A 65 -0.69 11.20 -9.30
N ARG A 66 -0.45 11.66 -8.08
CA ARG A 66 0.69 12.51 -7.69
C ARG A 66 1.89 11.70 -7.21
N PHE A 67 1.65 10.52 -6.65
CA PHE A 67 2.69 9.56 -6.28
C PHE A 67 2.36 8.14 -6.72
N ALA A 68 3.40 7.30 -6.79
CA ALA A 68 3.28 5.86 -6.96
C ALA A 68 4.25 5.11 -6.05
N ILE A 69 3.75 4.17 -5.24
CA ILE A 69 4.56 3.29 -4.39
C ILE A 69 4.68 1.92 -5.08
N MET A 70 5.89 1.47 -5.38
CA MET A 70 6.11 0.32 -6.27
C MET A 70 6.75 -0.84 -5.53
N LYS A 71 6.27 -2.06 -5.76
CA LYS A 71 6.90 -3.27 -5.22
C LYS A 71 8.32 -3.34 -5.74
N ALA A 72 9.29 -3.38 -4.84
CA ALA A 72 10.69 -3.55 -5.20
C ALA A 72 11.15 -4.98 -4.95
N THR A 73 10.84 -5.49 -3.77
CA THR A 73 11.39 -6.74 -3.26
C THR A 73 10.38 -7.47 -2.38
N GLU A 74 10.56 -8.77 -2.25
CA GLU A 74 9.83 -9.63 -1.33
C GLU A 74 10.80 -10.61 -0.69
N GLY A 75 10.75 -10.74 0.63
CA GLY A 75 11.63 -11.65 1.35
C GLY A 75 13.13 -11.48 1.05
N GLY A 76 13.90 -12.55 1.19
CA GLY A 76 15.36 -12.48 1.15
C GLY A 76 15.99 -12.37 -0.25
N ASP A 77 15.22 -12.62 -1.32
CA ASP A 77 15.77 -12.88 -2.65
C ASP A 77 14.88 -12.47 -3.83
N HIS A 78 13.57 -12.30 -3.65
CA HIS A 78 12.68 -11.94 -4.74
C HIS A 78 12.76 -10.43 -5.05
N LYS A 79 12.88 -10.12 -6.34
CA LYS A 79 12.84 -8.76 -6.88
C LYS A 79 11.68 -8.65 -7.87
N ASP A 80 10.85 -7.64 -7.72
CA ASP A 80 9.72 -7.46 -8.63
C ASP A 80 10.21 -7.17 -10.05
N THR A 81 9.70 -7.94 -11.01
CA THR A 81 10.16 -7.91 -12.41
C THR A 81 9.89 -6.60 -13.13
N ARG A 82 8.96 -5.77 -12.64
CA ARG A 82 8.61 -4.48 -13.22
C ARG A 82 9.22 -3.30 -12.47
N PHE A 83 9.77 -3.48 -11.26
CA PHE A 83 10.27 -2.39 -10.42
C PHE A 83 11.19 -1.42 -11.16
N ALA A 84 12.29 -1.90 -11.76
CA ALA A 84 13.28 -1.02 -12.39
C ALA A 84 12.68 -0.19 -13.54
N ARG A 85 11.77 -0.78 -14.34
CA ARG A 85 11.08 -0.08 -15.43
C ARG A 85 10.12 0.97 -14.86
N ASN A 86 9.27 0.58 -13.92
CA ASN A 86 8.28 1.45 -13.30
C ASN A 86 8.96 2.63 -12.58
N TRP A 87 10.04 2.35 -11.84
CA TRP A 87 10.82 3.33 -11.10
C TRP A 87 11.41 4.42 -12.01
N GLN A 88 11.95 4.04 -13.17
CA GLN A 88 12.51 4.99 -14.13
C GLN A 88 11.41 5.75 -14.90
N ALA A 89 10.36 5.05 -15.34
CA ALA A 89 9.29 5.66 -16.13
C ALA A 89 8.45 6.67 -15.32
N ALA A 90 8.13 6.35 -14.05
CA ALA A 90 7.46 7.29 -13.16
C ALA A 90 8.30 8.55 -12.90
N LYS A 91 9.62 8.40 -12.75
CA LYS A 91 10.54 9.54 -12.59
C LYS A 91 10.46 10.47 -13.79
N GLN A 92 10.53 9.90 -15.00
CA GLN A 92 10.45 10.66 -16.25
C GLN A 92 9.10 11.34 -16.44
N ALA A 93 8.03 10.77 -15.88
CA ALA A 93 6.70 11.36 -15.90
C ALA A 93 6.46 12.42 -14.80
N GLY A 94 7.44 12.65 -13.90
CA GLY A 94 7.31 13.63 -12.83
C GLY A 94 6.44 13.18 -11.65
N ILE A 95 6.17 11.88 -11.52
CA ILE A 95 5.43 11.31 -10.40
C ILE A 95 6.39 11.07 -9.24
N VAL A 96 6.00 11.47 -8.01
CA VAL A 96 6.78 11.17 -6.80
C VAL A 96 6.78 9.67 -6.56
N ARG A 97 7.96 9.08 -6.35
CA ARG A 97 8.12 7.62 -6.29
C ARG A 97 8.31 7.15 -4.85
N GLY A 98 7.71 6.02 -4.51
CA GLY A 98 8.02 5.23 -3.33
C GLY A 98 8.34 3.79 -3.71
N ALA A 99 9.13 3.10 -2.90
CA ALA A 99 9.42 1.68 -3.07
C ALA A 99 8.96 0.92 -1.83
N TYR A 100 8.34 -0.24 -2.01
CA TYR A 100 7.96 -1.10 -0.90
C TYR A 100 8.64 -2.47 -0.93
N HIS A 101 8.90 -2.99 0.26
CA HIS A 101 9.32 -4.36 0.53
C HIS A 101 8.12 -5.16 1.06
N PHE A 102 7.78 -6.26 0.40
CA PHE A 102 6.83 -7.22 0.93
C PHE A 102 7.52 -8.12 1.97
N PHE A 103 7.21 -7.90 3.24
CA PHE A 103 7.89 -8.57 4.34
C PHE A 103 7.35 -9.99 4.53
N THR A 104 8.23 -10.97 4.65
CA THR A 104 7.88 -12.35 4.97
C THR A 104 8.30 -12.71 6.39
N PHE A 105 7.48 -13.50 7.11
CA PHE A 105 7.80 -13.95 8.47
C PHE A 105 8.77 -15.14 8.50
N CYS A 106 9.10 -15.69 7.33
CA CYS A 106 9.92 -16.89 7.16
C CYS A 106 11.40 -16.58 6.92
N ARG A 107 11.81 -15.31 6.88
CA ARG A 107 13.21 -14.88 6.65
C ARG A 107 13.66 -13.84 7.67
N PRO A 108 14.95 -13.82 8.06
CA PRO A 108 15.49 -12.77 8.92
C PRO A 108 15.33 -11.38 8.30
N GLY A 109 14.99 -10.38 9.12
CA GLY A 109 14.79 -9.01 8.67
C GLY A 109 16.04 -8.38 8.04
N ARG A 110 17.24 -8.78 8.49
CA ARG A 110 18.51 -8.34 7.91
C ARG A 110 18.66 -8.80 6.45
N GLU A 111 18.33 -10.05 6.13
CA GLU A 111 18.43 -10.56 4.75
C GLU A 111 17.43 -9.86 3.83
N GLN A 112 16.23 -9.63 4.34
CA GLN A 112 15.18 -8.89 3.64
C GLN A 112 15.61 -7.45 3.32
N ALA A 113 16.25 -6.77 4.28
CA ALA A 113 16.82 -5.44 4.09
C ALA A 113 17.95 -5.44 3.04
N GLN A 114 18.82 -6.46 3.04
CA GLN A 114 19.88 -6.60 2.06
C GLN A 114 19.34 -6.77 0.63
N ASN A 115 18.25 -7.53 0.46
CA ASN A 115 17.55 -7.63 -0.83
C ASN A 115 17.06 -6.25 -1.31
N LEU A 116 16.43 -5.47 -0.42
CA LEU A 116 15.96 -4.12 -0.76
C LEU A 116 17.13 -3.18 -1.10
N LEU A 117 18.19 -3.17 -0.29
CA LEU A 117 19.40 -2.36 -0.52
C LEU A 117 20.05 -2.67 -1.87
N ALA A 118 20.02 -3.93 -2.29
CA ALA A 118 20.55 -4.37 -3.58
C ALA A 118 19.64 -4.07 -4.78
N THR A 119 18.47 -3.46 -4.55
CA THR A 119 17.42 -3.31 -5.58
C THR A 119 16.95 -1.87 -5.73
N VAL A 120 16.71 -1.17 -4.63
CA VAL A 120 16.22 0.21 -4.65
C VAL A 120 17.40 1.18 -4.68
N PRO A 121 17.54 2.02 -5.72
CA PRO A 121 18.58 3.03 -5.76
C PRO A 121 18.26 4.18 -4.80
N LYS A 122 19.28 4.68 -4.11
CA LYS A 122 19.16 5.88 -3.27
C LYS A 122 19.03 7.12 -4.16
N GLU A 123 17.88 7.76 -4.12
CA GLU A 123 17.59 8.99 -4.86
C GLU A 123 16.91 10.02 -3.96
N GLN A 124 17.00 11.30 -4.31
CA GLN A 124 16.23 12.37 -3.66
C GLN A 124 14.83 12.46 -4.28
N GLY A 125 13.90 13.12 -3.58
CA GLY A 125 12.54 13.31 -4.08
C GLY A 125 11.73 12.01 -4.15
N THR A 126 12.03 11.06 -3.28
CA THR A 126 11.28 9.81 -3.13
C THR A 126 10.64 9.76 -1.75
N LEU A 127 9.50 9.08 -1.65
CA LEU A 127 8.93 8.70 -0.37
C LEU A 127 9.93 7.82 0.42
N PRO A 128 9.85 7.77 1.76
CA PRO A 128 10.57 6.79 2.56
C PRO A 128 10.28 5.36 2.11
N ILE A 129 11.19 4.44 2.43
CA ILE A 129 10.98 3.02 2.13
C ILE A 129 9.75 2.51 2.89
N ALA A 130 8.82 1.91 2.16
CA ALA A 130 7.67 1.23 2.73
C ALA A 130 8.01 -0.23 3.04
N ILE A 131 7.56 -0.70 4.20
CA ILE A 131 7.58 -2.11 4.61
C ILE A 131 6.12 -2.54 4.67
N ASP A 132 5.76 -3.45 3.76
CA ASP A 132 4.45 -4.07 3.70
C ASP A 132 4.42 -5.24 4.68
N LEU A 133 3.60 -5.08 5.71
CA LEU A 133 3.42 -5.97 6.85
C LEU A 133 1.97 -6.47 6.86
N GLU A 134 1.76 -7.64 6.28
CA GLU A 134 0.44 -8.29 6.25
C GLU A 134 0.53 -9.80 6.43
N PHE A 135 -0.60 -10.44 6.75
CA PHE A 135 -0.65 -11.89 6.97
C PHE A 135 -0.69 -12.71 5.68
N VAL A 136 -1.16 -12.11 4.61
CA VAL A 136 -1.19 -12.75 3.29
C VAL A 136 0.24 -12.79 2.77
N GLY A 137 0.60 -13.82 2.00
CA GLY A 137 1.93 -13.91 1.40
C GLY A 137 2.39 -15.33 1.21
N ASN A 138 3.70 -15.49 1.05
CA ASN A 138 4.37 -16.76 0.74
C ASN A 138 4.79 -17.58 1.99
N CYS A 139 4.30 -17.20 3.18
CA CYS A 139 4.76 -17.76 4.45
C CYS A 139 3.58 -18.00 5.39
N ASP A 140 3.37 -19.25 5.78
CA ASP A 140 2.27 -19.66 6.67
C ASP A 140 2.58 -19.43 8.17
N LYS A 141 3.76 -18.88 8.49
CA LYS A 141 4.16 -18.64 9.87
C LYS A 141 3.48 -17.40 10.42
N VAL A 142 2.78 -17.53 11.54
CA VAL A 142 2.26 -16.40 12.31
C VAL A 142 3.21 -16.14 13.50
N PRO A 143 4.05 -15.08 13.47
CA PRO A 143 5.01 -14.80 14.54
C PRO A 143 4.33 -14.23 15.79
N THR A 144 4.97 -14.24 16.94
CA THR A 144 4.52 -13.38 18.06
C THR A 144 4.84 -11.90 17.77
N VAL A 145 4.19 -10.96 18.47
CA VAL A 145 4.51 -9.52 18.35
C VAL A 145 6.00 -9.24 18.64
N GLU A 146 6.56 -9.95 19.62
CA GLU A 146 7.98 -9.84 19.96
C GLU A 146 8.89 -10.33 18.83
N GLN A 147 8.58 -11.49 18.24
CA GLN A 147 9.33 -12.01 17.09
C GLN A 147 9.26 -11.08 15.89
N LEU A 148 8.06 -10.60 15.54
CA LEU A 148 7.90 -9.67 14.43
C LEU A 148 8.68 -8.38 14.68
N SER A 149 8.47 -7.75 15.84
CA SER A 149 9.13 -6.48 16.16
C SER A 149 10.65 -6.58 16.17
N ALA A 150 11.21 -7.73 16.57
CA ALA A 150 12.65 -7.99 16.51
C ALA A 150 13.17 -8.02 15.07
N GLU A 151 12.49 -8.73 14.17
CA GLU A 151 12.89 -8.81 12.75
C GLU A 151 12.69 -7.49 12.02
N VAL A 152 11.60 -6.76 12.27
CA VAL A 152 11.38 -5.42 11.71
C VAL A 152 12.45 -4.44 12.19
N LYS A 153 12.87 -4.50 13.47
CA LYS A 153 14.00 -3.70 13.97
C LYS A 153 15.30 -4.06 13.26
N ALA A 154 15.56 -5.35 13.06
CA ALA A 154 16.75 -5.80 12.34
C ALA A 154 16.77 -5.29 10.90
N PHE A 155 15.61 -5.32 10.21
CA PHE A 155 15.45 -4.75 8.89
C PHE A 155 15.77 -3.24 8.89
N VAL A 156 15.08 -2.46 9.71
CA VAL A 156 15.24 -0.99 9.75
C VAL A 156 16.66 -0.59 10.17
N ALA A 157 17.28 -1.32 11.09
CA ALA A 157 18.66 -1.08 11.51
C ALA A 157 19.66 -1.28 10.36
N GLU A 158 19.48 -2.33 9.55
CA GLU A 158 20.34 -2.59 8.38
C GLU A 158 20.17 -1.50 7.31
N MET A 159 18.96 -1.01 7.10
CA MET A 159 18.65 0.03 6.10
C MET A 159 19.21 1.42 6.46
N LYS A 160 19.44 1.70 7.75
CA LYS A 160 19.61 3.05 8.32
C LYS A 160 20.75 3.86 7.71
N SER A 161 21.84 3.22 7.28
CA SER A 161 22.98 3.90 6.66
C SER A 161 22.65 4.46 5.27
N THR A 162 21.79 3.78 4.53
CA THR A 162 21.42 4.13 3.16
C THR A 162 20.20 5.04 3.15
N TYR A 163 19.19 4.71 3.95
CA TYR A 163 17.93 5.45 4.10
C TYR A 163 17.77 5.93 5.55
N PRO A 164 18.43 7.04 5.93
CA PRO A 164 18.32 7.61 7.26
C PRO A 164 16.99 8.35 7.39
N GLY A 165 15.97 7.69 7.91
CA GLY A 165 14.64 8.27 8.09
C GLY A 165 13.66 7.25 8.67
N LYS A 166 12.46 7.72 9.00
CA LYS A 166 11.36 6.83 9.39
C LYS A 166 10.88 6.06 8.16
N PRO A 167 10.78 4.71 8.21
CA PRO A 167 10.11 3.97 7.14
C PRO A 167 8.60 4.27 7.15
N ILE A 168 7.93 3.88 6.08
CA ILE A 168 6.47 3.75 6.05
C ILE A 168 6.12 2.31 6.39
N PHE A 169 5.21 2.06 7.32
CA PHE A 169 4.64 0.73 7.52
C PHE A 169 3.29 0.66 6.82
N TYR A 170 3.21 -0.15 5.77
CA TYR A 170 1.93 -0.57 5.23
C TYR A 170 1.38 -1.71 6.07
N VAL A 171 0.11 -1.61 6.44
CA VAL A 171 -0.60 -2.67 7.16
C VAL A 171 -2.07 -2.74 6.72
N THR A 172 -2.62 -3.94 6.76
CA THR A 172 -4.08 -4.12 6.78
C THR A 172 -4.64 -3.73 8.14
N GLN A 173 -5.93 -3.41 8.21
CA GLN A 173 -6.61 -3.13 9.49
C GLN A 173 -6.47 -4.30 10.48
N GLU A 174 -6.57 -5.54 10.01
CA GLU A 174 -6.40 -6.75 10.81
C GLU A 174 -4.98 -6.84 11.42
N PHE A 175 -3.96 -6.57 10.60
CA PHE A 175 -2.58 -6.59 11.06
C PHE A 175 -2.32 -5.48 12.08
N PHE A 176 -2.85 -4.27 11.82
CA PHE A 176 -2.76 -3.15 12.76
C PHE A 176 -3.35 -3.51 14.13
N ASP A 177 -4.59 -4.01 14.15
CA ASP A 177 -5.28 -4.35 15.40
C ASP A 177 -4.59 -5.51 16.16
N THR A 178 -3.91 -6.42 15.44
CA THR A 178 -3.26 -7.59 16.03
C THR A 178 -1.84 -7.29 16.52
N TYR A 179 -1.03 -6.54 15.77
CA TYR A 179 0.40 -6.37 16.05
C TYR A 179 0.81 -4.97 16.51
N LEU A 180 0.16 -3.92 16.01
CA LEU A 180 0.61 -2.54 16.27
C LEU A 180 -0.16 -1.87 17.40
N LYS A 181 -1.48 -2.02 17.44
CA LYS A 181 -2.36 -1.35 18.41
C LYS A 181 -2.00 -1.75 19.85
N GLY A 182 -1.60 -0.78 20.66
CA GLY A 182 -1.15 -0.98 22.03
C GLY A 182 0.27 -1.56 22.16
N ASN A 183 0.97 -1.77 21.05
CA ASN A 183 2.33 -2.31 20.97
C ASN A 183 3.28 -1.38 20.18
N GLU A 184 2.87 -0.14 19.92
CA GLU A 184 3.57 0.79 19.03
C GLU A 184 5.02 1.04 19.49
N PHE A 185 5.24 1.13 20.80
CA PHE A 185 6.57 1.29 21.42
C PHE A 185 7.55 0.14 21.12
N ARG A 186 7.05 -1.01 20.66
CA ARG A 186 7.88 -2.16 20.29
C ARG A 186 8.48 -2.02 18.91
N PHE A 187 7.99 -1.12 18.07
CA PHE A 187 8.44 -0.97 16.69
C PHE A 187 9.29 0.29 16.50
N PRO A 188 10.11 0.36 15.44
CA PRO A 188 10.76 1.61 15.04
C PRO A 188 9.73 2.72 14.82
N ASP A 189 10.11 3.98 15.05
CA ASP A 189 9.31 5.15 14.68
C ASP A 189 9.05 5.14 13.16
N HIS A 190 7.80 5.33 12.75
CA HIS A 190 7.34 5.08 11.37
C HIS A 190 6.18 6.00 11.00
N TYR A 191 6.03 6.24 9.70
CA TYR A 191 4.77 6.67 9.11
C TYR A 191 3.85 5.46 8.97
N LEU A 192 2.54 5.66 9.04
CA LEU A 192 1.58 4.55 8.90
C LEU A 192 0.81 4.69 7.58
N TRP A 193 0.91 3.67 6.74
CA TRP A 193 0.10 3.49 5.54
C TRP A 193 -0.94 2.40 5.84
N LEU A 194 -2.20 2.79 6.00
CA LEU A 194 -3.25 1.87 6.45
C LEU A 194 -4.21 1.54 5.30
N ARG A 195 -4.43 0.25 5.06
CA ARG A 195 -5.51 -0.21 4.17
C ARG A 195 -6.84 -0.23 4.92
N SER A 196 -7.78 0.57 4.43
CA SER A 196 -9.16 0.61 4.92
C SER A 196 -10.12 0.90 3.77
N LEU A 197 -10.73 -0.17 3.23
CA LEU A 197 -11.50 -0.10 1.98
C LEU A 197 -12.96 0.35 2.18
N PHE A 198 -13.54 0.08 3.35
CA PHE A 198 -14.97 0.28 3.58
C PHE A 198 -15.31 1.60 4.29
N LYS A 199 -14.33 2.19 5.00
CA LYS A 199 -14.51 3.41 5.77
C LYS A 199 -13.19 4.16 5.93
N GLU A 200 -13.27 5.46 6.17
CA GLU A 200 -12.08 6.26 6.43
C GLU A 200 -11.43 5.75 7.72
N PRO A 201 -10.09 5.68 7.81
CA PRO A 201 -9.41 5.29 9.04
C PRO A 201 -9.88 6.12 10.25
N GLU A 202 -10.55 5.46 11.20
CA GLU A 202 -11.12 6.08 12.41
C GLU A 202 -10.04 6.47 13.44
N GLN A 203 -8.77 6.15 13.21
CA GLN A 203 -7.64 6.35 14.13
C GLN A 203 -7.26 7.83 14.33
N GLN A 204 -8.17 8.66 14.84
CA GLN A 204 -7.93 10.06 15.25
C GLN A 204 -7.47 11.00 14.13
N LYS A 205 -8.12 10.95 12.95
CA LYS A 205 -7.70 11.73 11.77
C LYS A 205 -6.23 11.40 11.41
N CYS A 206 -5.57 12.34 10.76
CA CYS A 206 -4.15 12.34 10.44
C CYS A 206 -3.16 12.18 11.63
N GLY A 207 -3.61 12.12 12.88
CA GLY A 207 -2.72 11.99 14.03
C GLY A 207 -2.08 10.61 14.21
N ARG A 208 -2.55 9.58 13.50
CA ARG A 208 -2.03 8.21 13.61
C ARG A 208 -1.80 7.49 12.29
N TRP A 209 -2.16 8.09 11.16
CA TRP A 209 -1.91 7.54 9.83
C TRP A 209 -1.50 8.65 8.86
N SER A 210 -0.66 8.28 7.90
CA SER A 210 -0.01 9.18 6.94
C SER A 210 -0.52 8.93 5.53
N ILE A 211 -0.72 7.66 5.15
CA ILE A 211 -1.25 7.27 3.84
C ILE A 211 -2.42 6.31 4.08
N TRP A 212 -3.45 6.42 3.26
CA TRP A 212 -4.62 5.56 3.33
C TRP A 212 -4.84 4.87 1.98
N GLN A 213 -4.75 3.55 1.94
CA GLN A 213 -5.19 2.74 0.79
C GLN A 213 -6.70 2.54 0.90
N PHE A 214 -7.43 3.18 -0.02
CA PHE A 214 -8.89 3.31 0.04
C PHE A 214 -9.64 2.42 -0.95
N ALA A 215 -8.94 1.88 -1.95
CA ALA A 215 -9.48 0.94 -2.92
C ALA A 215 -8.39 -0.04 -3.35
N ASP A 216 -8.77 -1.29 -3.62
CA ASP A 216 -7.94 -2.34 -4.24
C ASP A 216 -8.44 -2.72 -5.65
N ASN A 217 -9.48 -2.04 -6.10
CA ASN A 217 -10.19 -2.27 -7.36
C ASN A 217 -10.33 -0.98 -8.18
N GLY A 218 -9.44 -0.01 -7.95
CA GLY A 218 -9.45 1.28 -8.62
C GLY A 218 -9.26 1.17 -10.13
N LYS A 219 -9.66 2.21 -10.85
CA LYS A 219 -9.44 2.36 -12.29
C LYS A 219 -8.85 3.72 -12.59
N VAL A 220 -7.74 3.74 -13.29
CA VAL A 220 -7.02 4.95 -13.75
C VAL A 220 -6.64 4.79 -15.21
N ASP A 221 -6.65 5.88 -15.98
CA ASP A 221 -6.25 5.81 -17.40
C ASP A 221 -4.73 5.58 -17.51
N GLY A 222 -4.33 4.50 -18.19
CA GLY A 222 -2.93 4.10 -18.33
C GLY A 222 -2.55 2.81 -17.58
N ILE A 223 -3.50 2.17 -16.88
CA ILE A 223 -3.35 0.81 -16.35
C ILE A 223 -4.53 -0.04 -16.84
N ASP A 224 -4.22 -1.17 -17.48
CA ASP A 224 -5.23 -2.15 -17.88
C ASP A 224 -5.53 -3.09 -16.69
N GLY A 225 -6.62 -2.82 -15.97
CA GLY A 225 -7.08 -3.65 -14.86
C GLY A 225 -7.24 -2.88 -13.54
N PRO A 226 -7.52 -3.59 -12.43
CA PRO A 226 -7.63 -2.98 -11.11
C PRO A 226 -6.27 -2.48 -10.61
N VAL A 227 -6.29 -1.34 -9.91
CA VAL A 227 -5.13 -0.78 -9.22
C VAL A 227 -5.52 -0.25 -7.84
N ASP A 228 -4.58 -0.37 -6.91
CA ASP A 228 -4.76 0.14 -5.56
C ASP A 228 -4.65 1.67 -5.55
N LEU A 229 -5.59 2.32 -4.87
CA LEU A 229 -5.69 3.79 -4.79
C LEU A 229 -5.41 4.26 -3.38
N ASN A 230 -4.64 5.35 -3.29
CA ASN A 230 -4.12 5.87 -2.05
C ASN A 230 -4.34 7.38 -1.93
N ALA A 231 -4.53 7.86 -0.71
CA ALA A 231 -4.54 9.28 -0.38
C ALA A 231 -3.52 9.57 0.73
N LEU A 232 -2.73 10.62 0.56
CA LEU A 232 -1.94 11.18 1.64
C LEU A 232 -2.86 11.98 2.55
N CYS A 233 -2.71 11.78 3.86
CA CYS A 233 -3.37 12.59 4.86
C CYS A 233 -3.01 14.09 4.67
N PRO A 234 -3.98 15.02 4.64
CA PRO A 234 -3.71 16.45 4.45
C PRO A 234 -2.93 17.13 5.58
N GLU A 235 -2.96 16.57 6.80
CA GLU A 235 -2.19 17.09 7.94
C GLU A 235 -0.79 16.45 8.05
N GLU A 236 -0.42 15.50 7.17
CA GLU A 236 0.89 14.86 7.13
C GLU A 236 1.90 15.77 6.42
N THR A 237 2.38 16.77 7.16
CA THR A 237 3.24 17.81 6.60
C THR A 237 4.63 17.31 6.17
N ASP A 238 5.18 16.27 6.80
CA ASP A 238 6.53 15.78 6.47
C ASP A 238 6.59 15.27 5.03
N LEU A 239 5.64 14.41 4.65
CA LEU A 239 5.57 13.83 3.31
C LEU A 239 5.02 14.80 2.28
N ALA A 240 4.16 15.75 2.68
CA ALA A 240 3.59 16.75 1.78
C ALA A 240 4.65 17.64 1.10
N THR A 241 5.79 17.87 1.76
CA THR A 241 6.91 18.66 1.20
C THR A 241 7.44 18.14 -0.14
N LEU A 242 7.25 16.85 -0.44
CA LEU A 242 7.63 16.24 -1.71
C LEU A 242 6.77 16.71 -2.90
N PHE A 243 5.63 17.35 -2.62
CA PHE A 243 4.61 17.71 -3.61
C PHE A 243 4.46 19.22 -3.80
N ASP A 244 5.17 20.02 -3.01
CA ASP A 244 5.18 21.48 -3.16
C ASP A 244 5.99 21.88 -4.41
N GLU A 245 5.35 22.60 -5.33
CA GLU A 245 5.93 23.06 -6.61
C GLU A 245 7.14 24.01 -6.46
N THR A 246 7.51 24.37 -5.23
CA THR A 246 8.65 25.24 -4.89
C THR A 246 9.92 24.49 -4.51
N ALA A 247 9.90 23.16 -4.33
CA ALA A 247 11.04 22.40 -3.80
C ALA A 247 12.10 21.99 -4.85
N GLY A 248 12.11 22.57 -6.05
CA GLY A 248 13.10 22.21 -7.08
C GLY A 248 13.08 22.98 -8.39
N ARG A 249 13.15 24.31 -8.33
CA ARG A 249 13.78 25.11 -9.40
C ARG A 249 15.22 25.41 -9.02
#